data_AF-A0A8J5BI81-F1
#
_entry.id   AF-A0A8J5BI81-F1
#
_cell.length_a   1.000
_cell.length_b   1.000
_cell.length_c   1.000
_cell.angle_alpha   90.00
_cell.angle_beta   90.00
_cell.angle_gamma   90.00
#
_symmetry.space_group_name_H-M   'P 1'
#
loop_
_entity.id
_entity.type
_entity.pdbx_description
1 polymer ?
#
loop_
_entity_poly.entity_id
_entity_poly.type
_entity_poly.pdbx_seq_one_letter_code
_entity_poly.pdbx_strand_id
1 'polypeptide(L)'
;MESRLRERELRRAVMVLVKLQSRRCHFLGGGKATEGEGGEDDDEEKEEFINWILAFFVQHAAFMDQQLGFGVVDSVISSLNDAGYNKTTLEVMIQSSDSAVLLRFKQLTKYKLVYQIDKSIRDAINSSVADIKTFANAVALDKLSIYPSTQLFTTGETGRVSQLRAAGLDVYAYVLRNEFVSQPWDFLSDPTVEINAYVAGAGVDGIITDFPGTTRRYKSMVPVISGSSCRNLGSDVPIYMQPIEAGQLLSLMTPNSLPPALSPIPPLTVSDVVEPPLPSVSRSVSPRAAPPSLQPSSGQRDAIPLLVSLVTACGFLLLV
;
A
#
# COMPACT_ATOMS: atom_id res chain seq x y z
N MET A 1 -1.42 27.11 10.09
CA MET A 1 -2.45 26.34 9.37
C MET A 1 -1.81 25.33 8.42
N GLU A 2 -0.82 25.74 7.62
CA GLU A 2 -0.08 24.84 6.71
C GLU A 2 0.64 23.66 7.37
N SER A 3 1.23 23.83 8.58
CA SER A 3 1.90 22.72 9.27
C SER A 3 0.95 21.60 9.68
N ARG A 4 -0.27 21.95 10.12
CA ARG A 4 -1.32 20.97 10.47
C ARG A 4 -1.96 20.33 9.24
N LEU A 5 -1.99 21.05 8.11
CA LEU A 5 -2.43 20.47 6.83
C LEU A 5 -1.38 19.49 6.30
N ARG A 6 -0.08 19.86 6.35
CA ARG A 6 1.05 18.97 6.03
C ARG A 6 1.01 17.70 6.89
N GLU A 7 0.81 17.82 8.19
CA GLU A 7 0.73 16.66 9.08
C GLU A 7 -0.52 15.77 8.82
N ARG A 8 -1.67 16.36 8.46
CA ARG A 8 -2.87 15.60 8.10
C ARG A 8 -2.75 14.87 6.76
N GLU A 9 -2.13 15.49 5.76
CA GLU A 9 -1.88 14.85 4.46
C GLU A 9 -0.78 13.78 4.56
N LEU A 10 0.27 14.00 5.36
CA LEU A 10 1.25 12.96 5.69
C LEU A 10 0.58 11.77 6.40
N ARG A 11 -0.31 12.00 7.36
CA ARG A 11 -1.05 10.92 8.03
C ARG A 11 -2.00 10.17 7.09
N ARG A 12 -2.52 10.81 6.04
CA ARG A 12 -3.33 10.15 4.99
C ARG A 12 -2.49 9.35 4.01
N ALA A 13 -1.23 9.72 3.80
CA ALA A 13 -0.30 9.02 2.92
C ALA A 13 0.41 7.82 3.58
N VAL A 14 0.24 7.61 4.90
CA VAL A 14 0.76 6.41 5.58
C VAL A 14 -0.22 5.26 5.40
N MET A 15 0.11 4.33 4.52
CA MET A 15 -0.58 3.05 4.42
C MET A 15 0.27 2.00 5.15
N VAL A 16 -0.33 1.22 6.04
CA VAL A 16 0.43 0.22 6.82
C VAL A 16 0.61 -1.02 5.96
N LEU A 17 1.86 -1.32 5.62
CA LEU A 17 2.21 -2.49 4.83
C LEU A 17 2.75 -3.57 5.77
N VAL A 18 2.15 -4.76 5.71
CA VAL A 18 2.52 -5.85 6.62
C VAL A 18 3.33 -6.88 5.84
N LYS A 19 4.66 -6.84 6.00
CA LYS A 19 5.55 -7.87 5.44
C LYS A 19 5.46 -9.15 6.27
N LEU A 20 5.46 -10.28 5.58
CA LEU A 20 5.39 -11.62 6.15
C LEU A 20 6.79 -12.22 6.05
N GLN A 21 7.73 -11.80 6.92
CA GLN A 21 9.07 -12.38 6.94
C GLN A 21 9.19 -13.49 7.98
N SER A 22 9.81 -14.59 7.55
CA SER A 22 10.30 -15.68 8.39
C SER A 22 11.58 -15.25 9.13
N ARG A 23 11.59 -15.34 10.46
CA ARG A 23 12.83 -15.30 11.25
C ARG A 23 13.04 -16.65 11.93
N ARG A 24 14.28 -17.11 11.88
CA ARG A 24 14.77 -18.39 12.40
C ARG A 24 14.77 -18.34 13.94
N CYS A 25 13.96 -19.17 14.60
CA CYS A 25 14.02 -19.34 16.05
C CYS A 25 15.42 -19.81 16.48
N HIS A 26 16.09 -19.05 17.36
CA HIS A 26 17.28 -19.52 18.08
C HIS A 26 16.82 -20.43 19.23
N PHE A 27 16.97 -21.74 19.05
CA PHE A 27 16.82 -22.71 20.14
C PHE A 27 18.01 -22.56 21.09
N LEU A 28 17.81 -21.96 22.27
CA LEU A 28 18.73 -22.17 23.39
C LEU A 28 18.42 -23.55 23.96
N GLY A 29 19.41 -24.43 23.89
CA GLY A 29 19.30 -25.85 24.22
C GLY A 29 18.83 -26.11 25.65
N GLY A 30 18.01 -27.15 25.78
CA GLY A 30 17.44 -27.60 27.05
C GLY A 30 18.50 -28.01 28.07
N GLY A 31 18.55 -27.25 29.17
CA GLY A 31 19.04 -27.73 30.46
C GLY A 31 17.93 -28.54 31.15
N LYS A 32 18.32 -29.63 31.79
CA LYS A 32 17.46 -30.53 32.57
C LYS A 32 16.57 -29.77 33.55
N ALA A 33 15.29 -30.12 33.58
CA ALA A 33 14.34 -29.70 34.60
C ALA A 33 14.74 -30.28 35.97
N THR A 34 15.00 -29.40 36.93
CA THR A 34 14.89 -29.68 38.37
C THR A 34 13.81 -28.76 38.91
N GLU A 35 12.78 -29.35 39.51
CA GLU A 35 11.68 -28.63 40.15
C GLU A 35 12.19 -27.73 41.29
N GLY A 36 11.72 -26.49 41.30
CA GLY A 36 11.98 -25.50 42.35
C GLY A 36 10.95 -24.37 42.25
N GLU A 37 10.26 -24.13 43.38
CA GLU A 37 9.22 -23.13 43.57
C GLU A 37 9.72 -21.69 43.41
N GLY A 38 8.80 -20.79 43.01
CA GLY A 38 8.81 -19.38 43.41
C GLY A 38 9.54 -18.41 42.50
N GLY A 39 8.77 -17.60 41.77
CA GLY A 39 9.23 -16.42 41.06
C GLY A 39 8.08 -15.85 40.24
N GLU A 40 7.36 -14.89 40.80
CA GLU A 40 6.51 -13.97 40.04
C GLU A 40 7.45 -13.04 39.30
N ASP A 41 8.00 -13.56 38.20
CA ASP A 41 8.72 -12.76 37.24
C ASP A 41 7.65 -11.96 36.50
N ASP A 42 7.67 -10.64 36.71
CA ASP A 42 7.12 -9.68 35.78
C ASP A 42 7.79 -9.96 34.42
N ASP A 43 7.20 -10.89 33.67
CA ASP A 43 7.43 -11.05 32.25
C ASP A 43 6.99 -9.73 31.63
N GLU A 44 7.93 -8.78 31.60
CA GLU A 44 7.97 -7.70 30.64
C GLU A 44 7.90 -8.40 29.28
N GLU A 45 6.65 -8.60 28.85
CA GLU A 45 6.23 -9.18 27.59
C GLU A 45 6.88 -8.28 26.54
N LYS A 46 8.13 -8.62 26.20
CA LYS A 46 8.82 -8.08 25.06
C LYS A 46 7.94 -8.50 23.90
N GLU A 47 7.01 -7.61 23.52
CA GLU A 47 6.36 -7.63 22.23
C GLU A 47 7.52 -7.78 21.24
N GLU A 48 7.81 -9.03 20.85
CA GLU A 48 8.76 -9.34 19.80
C GLU A 48 8.22 -8.60 18.60
N PHE A 49 8.85 -7.45 18.34
CA PHE A 49 8.44 -6.46 17.36
C PHE A 49 7.96 -7.20 16.12
N ILE A 50 6.64 -7.26 15.94
CA ILE A 50 6.05 -7.37 14.62
C ILE A 50 6.80 -6.30 13.85
N ASN A 51 7.63 -6.65 12.87
CA ASN A 51 8.36 -5.65 12.09
C ASN A 51 7.30 -4.80 11.37
N TRP A 52 6.90 -3.71 12.01
CA TRP A 52 6.01 -2.71 11.45
C TRP A 52 6.81 -2.03 10.37
N ILE A 53 6.39 -2.23 9.13
CA ILE A 53 6.98 -1.53 8.01
C ILE A 53 6.14 -0.31 7.77
N LEU A 54 6.82 0.83 7.88
CA LEU A 54 6.23 2.10 7.51
C LEU A 54 6.26 2.19 5.99
N ALA A 55 5.08 2.15 5.37
CA ALA A 55 4.93 2.39 3.95
C ALA A 55 4.27 3.74 3.69
N PHE A 56 4.88 4.50 2.79
CA PHE A 56 4.32 5.75 2.30
C PHE A 56 3.83 5.55 0.89
N PHE A 57 2.59 5.96 0.62
CA PHE A 57 2.06 5.94 -0.73
C PHE A 57 2.07 7.35 -1.32
N VAL A 58 2.83 7.52 -2.40
CA VAL A 58 2.94 8.77 -3.15
C VAL A 58 2.14 8.64 -4.44
N GLN A 59 1.23 9.58 -4.69
CA GLN A 59 0.42 9.65 -5.89
C GLN A 59 0.45 11.06 -6.49
N HIS A 60 0.32 11.14 -7.82
CA HIS A 60 0.13 12.37 -8.56
C HIS A 60 1.24 13.42 -8.33
N ALA A 61 2.49 12.97 -8.16
CA ALA A 61 3.60 13.87 -7.82
C ALA A 61 3.86 14.91 -8.92
N ALA A 62 3.80 14.50 -10.20
CA ALA A 62 3.99 15.41 -11.33
C ALA A 62 2.96 16.56 -11.34
N PHE A 63 1.71 16.27 -10.98
CA PHE A 63 0.66 17.28 -10.85
C PHE A 63 0.97 18.26 -9.70
N MET A 64 1.38 17.75 -8.53
CA MET A 64 1.73 18.59 -7.39
C MET A 64 2.94 19.49 -7.67
N ASP A 65 3.94 18.98 -8.41
CA ASP A 65 5.11 19.76 -8.81
C ASP A 65 4.74 20.90 -9.77
N GLN A 66 3.93 20.61 -10.80
CA GLN A 66 3.58 21.58 -11.85
C GLN A 66 2.54 22.59 -11.41
N GLN A 67 1.46 22.13 -10.77
CA GLN A 67 0.29 22.96 -10.49
C GLN A 67 0.37 23.62 -9.12
N LEU A 68 0.99 22.95 -8.14
CA LEU A 68 1.07 23.43 -6.77
C LEU A 68 2.47 23.94 -6.40
N GLY A 69 3.49 23.70 -7.24
CA GLY A 69 4.87 24.08 -6.96
C GLY A 69 5.44 23.35 -5.74
N PHE A 70 4.92 22.16 -5.44
CA PHE A 70 5.25 21.41 -4.22
C PHE A 70 5.95 20.10 -4.55
N GLY A 71 7.27 20.05 -4.29
CA GLY A 71 8.12 18.87 -4.42
C GLY A 71 7.75 17.78 -3.41
N VAL A 72 6.87 16.86 -3.80
CA VAL A 72 6.41 15.78 -2.90
C VAL A 72 7.57 14.89 -2.47
N VAL A 73 8.44 14.53 -3.42
CA VAL A 73 9.59 13.65 -3.17
C VAL A 73 10.53 14.24 -2.13
N ASP A 74 10.97 15.48 -2.34
CA ASP A 74 11.91 16.17 -1.44
C ASP A 74 11.27 16.37 -0.05
N SER A 75 9.97 16.66 0.00
CA SER A 75 9.22 16.83 1.24
C SER A 75 9.09 15.54 2.05
N VAL A 76 8.81 14.41 1.38
CA VAL A 76 8.75 13.09 2.02
C VAL A 76 10.13 12.70 2.56
N ILE A 77 11.20 12.91 1.78
CA ILE A 77 12.57 12.62 2.21
C ILE A 77 12.96 13.47 3.43
N SER A 78 12.68 14.78 3.41
CA SER A 78 12.94 15.66 4.56
C SER A 78 12.19 15.16 5.78
N SER A 79 10.90 14.87 5.65
CA SER A 79 10.06 14.41 6.77
C SER A 79 10.56 13.09 7.36
N LEU A 80 11.00 12.16 6.51
CA LEU A 80 11.58 10.89 6.94
C LEU A 80 12.91 11.09 7.69
N ASN A 81 13.75 11.99 7.21
CA ASN A 81 15.03 12.33 7.85
C ASN A 81 14.81 13.03 9.20
N ASP A 82 13.88 13.99 9.26
CA ASP A 82 13.54 14.75 10.46
C ASP A 82 12.94 13.84 11.55
N ALA A 83 12.15 12.84 11.14
CA ALA A 83 11.64 11.79 12.02
C ALA A 83 12.69 10.74 12.41
N GLY A 84 13.92 10.82 11.88
CA GLY A 84 15.03 9.94 12.25
C GLY A 84 15.02 8.57 11.59
N TYR A 85 14.15 8.31 10.61
CA TYR A 85 14.06 7.00 9.94
C TYR A 85 15.30 6.62 9.12
N ASN A 86 16.20 7.58 8.88
CA ASN A 86 17.51 7.31 8.27
C ASN A 86 18.51 6.63 9.23
N LYS A 87 18.25 6.66 10.54
CA LYS A 87 19.10 6.10 11.60
C LYS A 87 18.48 4.88 12.28
N THR A 88 17.23 4.56 11.96
CA THR A 88 16.53 3.42 12.54
C THR A 88 16.91 2.12 11.86
N THR A 89 16.82 1.01 12.59
CA THR A 89 16.92 -0.35 12.03
C THR A 89 15.63 -0.82 11.35
N LEU A 90 14.56 -0.01 11.40
CA LEU A 90 13.27 -0.30 10.79
C LEU A 90 13.37 -0.22 9.26
N GLU A 91 12.81 -1.21 8.58
CA GLU A 91 12.70 -1.20 7.12
C GLU A 91 11.58 -0.24 6.72
N VAL A 92 11.90 0.78 5.92
CA VAL A 92 10.93 1.73 5.35
C VAL A 92 10.73 1.39 3.89
N MET A 93 9.47 1.32 3.48
CA MET A 93 9.08 1.13 2.08
C MET A 93 8.41 2.39 1.52
N ILE A 94 8.72 2.72 0.27
CA ILE A 94 8.04 3.80 -0.44
C ILE A 94 7.33 3.19 -1.64
N GLN A 95 6.02 3.41 -1.70
CA GLN A 95 5.14 2.91 -2.72
C GLN A 95 4.68 4.05 -3.62
N SER A 96 4.63 3.80 -4.93
CA SER A 96 4.11 4.73 -5.93
C SER A 96 3.61 3.97 -7.14
N SER A 97 2.57 4.50 -7.80
CA SER A 97 2.15 4.07 -9.14
C SER A 97 3.02 4.69 -10.24
N ASP A 98 3.70 5.80 -9.94
CA ASP A 98 4.47 6.56 -10.91
C ASP A 98 5.94 6.07 -10.92
N SER A 99 6.43 5.56 -12.05
CA SER A 99 7.80 5.04 -12.16
C SER A 99 8.86 6.15 -12.05
N ALA A 100 8.54 7.35 -12.55
CA ALA A 100 9.42 8.52 -12.47
C ALA A 100 9.67 8.97 -11.01
N VAL A 101 8.66 8.81 -10.14
CA VAL A 101 8.75 9.09 -8.70
C VAL A 101 9.70 8.10 -8.03
N LEU A 102 9.54 6.81 -8.30
CA LEU A 102 10.40 5.77 -7.73
C LEU A 102 11.85 5.92 -8.19
N LEU A 103 12.08 6.27 -9.47
CA LEU A 103 13.42 6.57 -9.97
C LEU A 103 14.08 7.72 -9.19
N ARG A 104 13.33 8.79 -8.90
CA ARG A 104 13.86 9.92 -8.12
C ARG A 104 14.15 9.52 -6.67
N PHE A 105 13.27 8.75 -6.03
CA PHE A 105 13.56 8.19 -4.69
C PHE A 105 14.77 7.26 -4.68
N LYS A 106 14.97 6.46 -5.74
CA LYS A 106 16.12 5.57 -5.87
C LYS A 106 17.45 6.32 -5.95
N GLN A 107 17.45 7.49 -6.61
CA GLN A 107 18.63 8.34 -6.71
C GLN A 107 18.97 9.03 -5.37
N LEU A 108 17.95 9.40 -4.59
CA LEU A 108 18.11 10.22 -3.39
C LEU A 108 18.17 9.41 -2.09
N THR A 109 17.70 8.16 -2.10
CA THR A 109 17.52 7.36 -0.88
C THR A 109 17.95 5.91 -1.06
N LYS A 110 18.05 5.18 0.05
CA LYS A 110 18.32 3.74 0.09
C LYS A 110 17.09 2.94 0.56
N TYR A 111 15.92 3.56 0.61
CA TYR A 111 14.70 2.90 1.04
C TYR A 111 14.27 1.84 0.02
N LYS A 112 13.51 0.85 0.49
CA LYS A 112 12.97 -0.18 -0.39
C LYS A 112 11.79 0.39 -1.18
N LEU A 113 11.79 0.21 -2.49
CA LEU A 113 10.81 0.82 -3.39
C LEU A 113 9.81 -0.22 -3.89
N VAL A 114 8.53 0.13 -3.85
CA VAL A 114 7.40 -0.72 -4.25
C VAL A 114 6.66 -0.05 -5.40
N TYR A 115 6.63 -0.70 -6.56
CA TYR A 115 5.84 -0.25 -7.69
C TYR A 115 4.43 -0.80 -7.63
N GLN A 116 3.43 0.08 -7.54
CA GLN A 116 2.03 -0.33 -7.57
C GLN A 116 1.51 -0.31 -9.00
N ILE A 117 1.14 -1.49 -9.52
CA ILE A 117 0.47 -1.57 -10.81
C ILE A 117 -1.01 -1.27 -10.57
N ASP A 118 -1.47 -0.10 -11.01
CA ASP A 118 -2.81 0.47 -10.79
C ASP A 118 -3.95 -0.25 -11.54
N LYS A 119 -3.59 -1.21 -12.40
CA LYS A 119 -4.53 -2.02 -13.19
C LYS A 119 -4.34 -3.50 -12.94
N SER A 120 -5.41 -4.27 -13.11
CA SER A 120 -5.32 -5.72 -13.13
C SER A 120 -4.58 -6.17 -14.39
N ILE A 121 -3.68 -7.14 -14.25
CA ILE A 121 -2.87 -7.66 -15.36
C ILE A 121 -3.04 -9.18 -15.50
N ARG A 122 -3.11 -9.64 -16.76
CA ARG A 122 -3.12 -11.09 -17.06
C ARG A 122 -1.73 -11.68 -17.14
N ASP A 123 -0.79 -10.91 -17.68
CA ASP A 123 0.60 -11.31 -17.91
C ASP A 123 1.51 -10.10 -17.74
N ALA A 124 2.79 -10.34 -17.49
CA ALA A 124 3.82 -9.32 -17.50
C ALA A 124 4.92 -9.75 -18.47
N ILE A 125 5.10 -8.97 -19.54
CA ILE A 125 6.14 -9.24 -20.54
C ILE A 125 7.51 -9.08 -19.87
N ASN A 126 8.47 -9.95 -20.21
CA ASN A 126 9.81 -9.95 -19.60
C ASN A 126 10.51 -8.58 -19.67
N SER A 127 10.31 -7.81 -20.74
CA SER A 127 10.84 -6.45 -20.87
C SER A 127 10.27 -5.51 -19.81
N SER A 128 8.94 -5.54 -19.59
CA SER A 128 8.29 -4.74 -18.55
C SER A 128 8.78 -5.11 -17.15
N VAL A 129 8.98 -6.40 -16.89
CA VAL A 129 9.55 -6.87 -15.61
C VAL A 129 10.99 -6.39 -15.45
N ALA A 130 11.79 -6.41 -16.52
CA ALA A 130 13.16 -5.88 -16.51
C ALA A 130 13.18 -4.38 -16.22
N ASP A 131 12.28 -3.61 -16.85
CA ASP A 131 12.15 -2.16 -16.63
C ASP A 131 11.78 -1.86 -15.17
N ILE A 132 10.82 -2.58 -14.58
CA ILE A 132 10.44 -2.43 -13.17
C ILE A 132 11.65 -2.60 -12.23
N LYS A 133 12.51 -3.60 -12.48
CA LYS A 133 13.71 -3.83 -11.67
C LYS A 133 14.71 -2.68 -11.70
N THR A 134 14.66 -1.83 -12.73
CA THR A 134 15.55 -0.66 -12.82
C THR A 134 15.21 0.41 -11.78
N PHE A 135 13.99 0.43 -11.23
CA PHE A 135 13.54 1.47 -10.31
C PHE A 135 12.85 0.97 -9.04
N ALA A 136 12.39 -0.29 -8.98
CA ALA A 136 11.71 -0.86 -7.81
C ALA A 136 12.36 -2.16 -7.33
N ASN A 137 12.17 -2.47 -6.06
CA ASN A 137 12.57 -3.73 -5.43
C ASN A 137 11.41 -4.72 -5.30
N ALA A 138 10.18 -4.21 -5.35
CA ALA A 138 8.97 -4.98 -5.15
C ALA A 138 7.83 -4.45 -6.03
N VAL A 139 6.80 -5.28 -6.22
CA VAL A 139 5.60 -4.95 -6.97
C VAL A 139 4.37 -5.18 -6.09
N ALA A 140 3.45 -4.22 -6.07
CA ALA A 140 2.12 -4.40 -5.53
C ALA A 140 1.15 -4.71 -6.69
N LEU A 141 0.47 -5.84 -6.60
CA LEU A 141 -0.51 -6.34 -7.57
C LEU A 141 -1.93 -6.22 -7.04
N ASP A 142 -2.84 -5.82 -7.92
CA ASP A 142 -4.27 -5.88 -7.66
C ASP A 142 -4.73 -7.34 -7.46
N LYS A 143 -5.70 -7.53 -6.57
CA LYS A 143 -6.26 -8.84 -6.21
C LYS A 143 -6.68 -9.67 -7.42
N LEU A 144 -7.26 -9.04 -8.45
CA LEU A 144 -7.73 -9.72 -9.66
C LEU A 144 -6.60 -10.17 -10.58
N SER A 145 -5.39 -9.64 -10.42
CA SER A 145 -4.20 -10.11 -11.16
C SER A 145 -3.69 -11.44 -10.64
N ILE A 146 -4.01 -11.78 -9.39
CA ILE A 146 -3.58 -13.02 -8.72
C ILE A 146 -4.70 -14.05 -8.78
N TYR A 147 -5.89 -13.67 -8.31
CA TYR A 147 -7.12 -14.45 -8.36
C TYR A 147 -8.20 -13.68 -9.13
N PRO A 148 -8.25 -13.79 -10.46
CA PRO A 148 -9.32 -13.21 -11.26
C PRO A 148 -10.67 -13.76 -10.80
N SER A 149 -11.70 -12.92 -10.86
CA SER A 149 -13.04 -13.32 -10.48
C SER A 149 -14.10 -12.78 -11.42
N THR A 150 -15.20 -13.53 -11.54
CA THR A 150 -16.39 -13.17 -12.31
C THR A 150 -17.58 -13.27 -11.38
N GLN A 151 -18.32 -12.17 -11.18
CA GLN A 151 -19.43 -12.09 -10.21
C GLN A 151 -19.03 -12.64 -8.82
N LEU A 152 -17.82 -12.29 -8.36
CA LEU A 152 -17.20 -12.74 -7.11
C LEU A 152 -16.85 -14.25 -7.05
N PHE A 153 -16.97 -15.01 -8.13
CA PHE A 153 -16.41 -16.36 -8.21
C PHE A 153 -15.02 -16.31 -8.80
N THR A 154 -14.02 -16.80 -8.07
CA THR A 154 -12.65 -16.90 -8.59
C THR A 154 -12.60 -17.87 -9.77
N THR A 155 -11.77 -17.60 -10.77
CA THR A 155 -11.61 -18.47 -11.95
C THR A 155 -10.36 -19.35 -11.88
N GLY A 156 -9.53 -19.19 -10.86
CA GLY A 156 -8.25 -19.89 -10.66
C GLY A 156 -7.11 -18.94 -10.27
N GLU A 157 -5.93 -19.50 -10.05
CA GLU A 157 -4.69 -18.74 -9.82
C GLU A 157 -3.94 -18.46 -11.14
N THR A 158 -3.39 -17.26 -11.31
CA THR A 158 -2.73 -16.84 -12.56
C THR A 158 -1.21 -17.13 -12.62
N GLY A 159 -0.61 -17.59 -11.51
CA GLY A 159 0.84 -17.82 -11.39
C GLY A 159 1.71 -16.56 -11.50
N ARG A 160 1.12 -15.35 -11.43
CA ARG A 160 1.89 -14.09 -11.56
C ARG A 160 2.87 -13.87 -10.42
N VAL A 161 2.49 -14.31 -9.22
CA VAL A 161 3.32 -14.17 -8.02
C VAL A 161 4.62 -14.96 -8.19
N SER A 162 4.54 -16.22 -8.60
CA SER A 162 5.73 -17.05 -8.83
C SER A 162 6.61 -16.52 -9.96
N GLN A 163 6.00 -16.03 -11.05
CA GLN A 163 6.73 -15.39 -12.16
C GLN A 163 7.55 -14.17 -11.72
N LEU A 164 6.96 -13.24 -10.97
CA LEU A 164 7.64 -12.02 -10.51
C LEU A 164 8.69 -12.31 -9.43
N ARG A 165 8.41 -13.26 -8.53
CA ARG A 165 9.39 -13.71 -7.53
C ARG A 165 10.58 -14.40 -8.18
N ALA A 166 10.38 -15.21 -9.21
CA ALA A 166 11.46 -15.81 -9.99
C ALA A 166 12.32 -14.74 -10.71
N ALA A 167 11.73 -13.59 -11.04
CA ALA A 167 12.46 -12.44 -11.55
C ALA A 167 13.21 -11.64 -10.47
N GLY A 168 13.06 -11.99 -9.18
CA GLY A 168 13.74 -11.35 -8.05
C GLY A 168 13.04 -10.08 -7.54
N LEU A 169 11.74 -9.95 -7.78
CA LEU A 169 10.90 -8.90 -7.20
C LEU A 169 10.05 -9.48 -6.07
N ASP A 170 10.01 -8.80 -4.92
CA ASP A 170 9.04 -9.15 -3.88
C ASP A 170 7.63 -8.77 -4.33
N VAL A 171 6.64 -9.60 -4.04
CA VAL A 171 5.26 -9.40 -4.50
C VAL A 171 4.32 -9.14 -3.34
N TYR A 172 3.58 -8.05 -3.41
CA TYR A 172 2.55 -7.66 -2.45
C TYR A 172 1.17 -7.69 -3.11
N ALA A 173 0.15 -8.20 -2.41
CA ALA A 173 -1.24 -8.11 -2.88
C ALA A 173 -1.95 -6.89 -2.26
N TYR A 174 -2.72 -6.16 -3.06
CA TYR A 174 -3.46 -4.99 -2.58
C TYR A 174 -4.86 -4.84 -3.23
N VAL A 175 -5.84 -4.18 -2.59
CA VAL A 175 -5.94 -3.93 -1.14
C VAL A 175 -6.83 -5.02 -0.53
N LEU A 176 -6.35 -5.71 0.50
CA LEU A 176 -7.17 -6.64 1.26
C LEU A 176 -8.03 -5.88 2.27
N ARG A 177 -9.29 -6.25 2.34
CA ARG A 177 -10.35 -5.49 2.99
C ARG A 177 -11.19 -6.45 3.83
N ASN A 178 -11.82 -5.96 4.89
CA ASN A 178 -12.66 -6.79 5.76
C ASN A 178 -14.12 -6.77 5.33
N GLU A 179 -14.52 -5.81 4.50
CA GLU A 179 -15.91 -5.64 4.06
C GLU A 179 -16.37 -6.87 3.28
N PHE A 180 -17.53 -7.39 3.64
CA PHE A 180 -18.10 -8.65 3.11
C PHE A 180 -18.18 -8.74 1.58
N VAL A 181 -18.36 -7.60 0.90
CA VAL A 181 -18.47 -7.54 -0.57
C VAL A 181 -17.11 -7.48 -1.29
N SER A 182 -16.00 -7.44 -0.54
CA SER A 182 -14.67 -7.25 -1.10
C SER A 182 -13.96 -8.54 -1.45
N GLN A 183 -14.35 -9.67 -0.84
CA GLN A 183 -13.73 -10.98 -1.05
C GLN A 183 -14.58 -11.84 -2.00
N PRO A 184 -13.94 -12.67 -2.84
CA PRO A 184 -14.63 -13.70 -3.61
C PRO A 184 -15.39 -14.71 -2.74
N TRP A 185 -16.45 -15.29 -3.29
CA TRP A 185 -17.26 -16.34 -2.66
C TRP A 185 -16.45 -17.59 -2.32
N ASP A 186 -15.46 -17.94 -3.16
CA ASP A 186 -14.58 -19.09 -2.90
C ASP A 186 -13.83 -18.94 -1.57
N PHE A 187 -13.60 -17.71 -1.11
CA PHE A 187 -12.96 -17.43 0.18
C PHE A 187 -13.98 -17.24 1.31
N LEU A 188 -15.20 -17.76 1.13
CA LEU A 188 -16.29 -17.75 2.11
C LEU A 188 -16.69 -16.34 2.59
N SER A 189 -16.31 -15.31 1.83
CA SER A 189 -16.40 -13.90 2.24
C SER A 189 -15.74 -13.62 3.61
N ASP A 190 -14.73 -14.41 3.98
CA ASP A 190 -13.98 -14.24 5.22
C ASP A 190 -12.58 -13.65 4.92
N PRO A 191 -12.19 -12.53 5.58
CA PRO A 191 -10.92 -11.88 5.29
C PRO A 191 -9.70 -12.69 5.76
N THR A 192 -9.86 -13.58 6.74
CA THR A 192 -8.76 -14.46 7.20
C THR A 192 -8.50 -15.58 6.20
N VAL A 193 -9.57 -16.14 5.64
CA VAL A 193 -9.50 -17.13 4.55
C VAL A 193 -8.91 -16.50 3.30
N GLU A 194 -9.33 -15.28 2.94
CA GLU A 194 -8.73 -14.52 1.85
C GLU A 194 -7.22 -14.33 2.07
N ILE A 195 -6.81 -13.82 3.25
CA ILE A 195 -5.38 -13.67 3.57
C ILE A 195 -4.64 -15.01 3.42
N ASN A 196 -5.20 -16.13 3.87
CA ASN A 196 -4.58 -17.44 3.73
C ASN A 196 -4.40 -17.84 2.25
N ALA A 197 -5.39 -17.57 1.39
CA ALA A 197 -5.30 -17.84 -0.04
C ALA A 197 -4.15 -17.05 -0.69
N TYR A 198 -4.02 -15.75 -0.41
CA TYR A 198 -2.91 -14.95 -0.95
C TYR A 198 -1.54 -15.35 -0.38
N VAL A 199 -1.46 -15.61 0.93
CA VAL A 199 -0.18 -15.85 1.61
C VAL A 199 0.32 -17.29 1.43
N ALA A 200 -0.53 -18.28 1.70
CA ALA A 200 -0.16 -19.70 1.62
C ALA A 200 -0.47 -20.32 0.26
N GLY A 201 -1.53 -19.88 -0.43
CA GLY A 201 -1.87 -20.32 -1.79
C GLY A 201 -0.94 -19.69 -2.82
N ALA A 202 -1.15 -18.41 -3.13
CA ALA A 202 -0.37 -17.70 -4.15
C ALA A 202 1.09 -17.42 -3.75
N GLY A 203 1.41 -17.45 -2.45
CA GLY A 203 2.78 -17.28 -1.96
C GLY A 203 3.33 -15.85 -2.04
N VAL A 204 2.49 -14.84 -1.78
CA VAL A 204 2.91 -13.43 -1.75
C VAL A 204 3.86 -13.13 -0.57
N ASP A 205 4.77 -12.19 -0.75
CA ASP A 205 5.75 -11.79 0.29
C ASP A 205 5.14 -10.83 1.34
N GLY A 206 3.99 -10.25 1.03
CA GLY A 206 3.21 -9.45 1.96
C GLY A 206 1.85 -9.03 1.41
N ILE A 207 1.07 -8.37 2.26
CA ILE A 207 -0.23 -7.83 1.88
C ILE A 207 -0.35 -6.37 2.30
N ILE A 208 -1.12 -5.63 1.51
CA ILE A 208 -1.51 -4.25 1.78
C ILE A 208 -2.97 -4.26 2.20
N THR A 209 -3.26 -3.72 3.38
CA THR A 209 -4.61 -3.74 3.94
C THR A 209 -4.88 -2.51 4.79
N ASP A 210 -6.13 -2.06 4.77
CA ASP A 210 -6.64 -1.03 5.68
C ASP A 210 -6.98 -1.61 7.07
N PHE A 211 -6.92 -2.95 7.22
CA PHE A 211 -7.31 -3.67 8.43
C PHE A 211 -6.13 -4.46 9.04
N PRO A 212 -5.07 -3.78 9.54
CA PRO A 212 -3.87 -4.44 10.05
C PRO A 212 -4.14 -5.36 11.25
N GLY A 213 -5.21 -5.12 12.02
CA GLY A 213 -5.64 -5.98 13.11
C GLY A 213 -6.01 -7.39 12.64
N THR A 214 -6.66 -7.52 11.48
CA THR A 214 -6.98 -8.83 10.88
C THR A 214 -5.71 -9.59 10.53
N THR A 215 -4.74 -8.92 9.92
CA THR A 215 -3.46 -9.53 9.56
C THR A 215 -2.65 -9.92 10.78
N ARG A 216 -2.65 -9.11 11.85
CA ARG A 216 -2.01 -9.47 13.14
C ARG A 216 -2.64 -10.74 13.70
N ARG A 217 -3.98 -10.85 13.69
CA ARG A 217 -4.71 -12.04 14.12
C ARG A 217 -4.39 -13.26 13.25
N TYR A 218 -4.38 -13.10 11.93
CA TYR A 218 -4.00 -14.17 11.00
C TYR A 218 -2.58 -14.68 11.32
N LYS A 219 -1.62 -13.77 11.48
CA LYS A 219 -0.23 -14.12 11.82
C LYS A 219 -0.11 -14.88 13.14
N SER A 220 -0.92 -14.56 14.15
CA SER A 220 -0.90 -15.27 15.43
C SER A 220 -1.59 -16.64 15.36
N MET A 221 -2.54 -16.82 14.45
CA MET A 221 -3.25 -18.08 14.22
C MET A 221 -2.43 -19.07 13.40
N VAL A 222 -1.70 -18.58 12.39
CA VAL A 222 -1.02 -19.45 11.44
C VAL A 222 0.32 -19.94 12.02
N PRO A 223 0.50 -21.28 12.14
CA PRO A 223 1.82 -21.86 12.33
C PRO A 223 2.64 -21.53 11.09
N VAL A 224 3.56 -20.57 11.19
CA VAL A 224 4.28 -20.09 10.01
C VAL A 224 4.97 -21.29 9.34
N ILE A 225 4.59 -21.57 8.09
CA ILE A 225 5.20 -22.53 7.13
C ILE A 225 6.70 -22.20 6.90
N SER A 226 7.19 -21.16 7.57
CA SER A 226 8.56 -20.73 7.69
C SER A 226 8.82 -20.16 9.10
N GLY A 227 8.89 -21.04 10.11
CA GLY A 227 9.81 -20.92 11.24
C GLY A 227 9.61 -19.87 12.34
N SER A 228 8.58 -19.02 12.32
CA SER A 228 8.41 -17.96 13.34
C SER A 228 7.16 -18.08 14.23
N SER A 229 6.48 -19.23 14.23
CA SER A 229 5.53 -19.59 15.29
C SER A 229 6.06 -20.84 15.98
N CYS A 230 6.03 -20.87 17.31
CA CYS A 230 6.45 -22.01 18.13
C CYS A 230 5.63 -23.29 17.89
N ARG A 231 4.68 -23.27 16.95
CA ARG A 231 4.06 -24.44 16.32
C ARG A 231 4.57 -24.58 14.89
N ASN A 232 5.72 -25.21 14.70
CA ASN A 232 6.12 -25.67 13.36
C ASN A 232 5.24 -26.88 13.01
N LEU A 233 4.11 -26.64 12.36
CA LEU A 233 3.20 -27.72 11.97
C LEU A 233 3.67 -28.44 10.69
N GLY A 234 4.61 -27.89 9.93
CA GLY A 234 5.24 -28.61 8.80
C GLY A 234 4.22 -29.24 7.85
N SER A 235 4.28 -30.57 7.68
CA SER A 235 3.31 -31.36 6.93
C SER A 235 1.99 -31.66 7.66
N ASP A 236 1.93 -31.42 8.97
CA ASP A 236 0.80 -31.71 9.86
C ASP A 236 -0.19 -30.54 9.95
N VAL A 237 -0.19 -29.64 8.95
CA VAL A 237 -1.14 -28.53 8.87
C VAL A 237 -2.57 -29.11 8.72
N PRO A 238 -3.49 -28.83 9.67
CA PRO A 238 -4.84 -29.32 9.58
C PRO A 238 -5.55 -28.85 8.29
N ILE A 239 -6.45 -29.66 7.76
CA ILE A 239 -7.17 -29.39 6.50
C ILE A 239 -7.85 -28.00 6.51
N TYR A 240 -8.42 -27.59 7.65
CA TYR A 240 -9.08 -26.29 7.78
C TYR A 240 -8.13 -25.08 7.79
N MET A 241 -6.82 -25.29 7.88
CA MET A 241 -5.79 -24.26 7.75
C MET A 241 -5.17 -24.21 6.35
N GLN A 242 -5.49 -25.17 5.48
CA GLN A 242 -5.01 -25.15 4.11
C GLN A 242 -5.71 -24.02 3.31
N PRO A 243 -5.02 -23.39 2.35
CA PRO A 243 -5.64 -22.38 1.50
C PRO A 243 -6.77 -23.04 0.68
N ILE A 244 -7.86 -22.30 0.49
CA ILE A 244 -8.93 -22.74 -0.42
C ILE A 244 -8.47 -22.54 -1.85
N GLU A 245 -8.62 -23.58 -2.67
CA GLU A 245 -8.28 -23.54 -4.09
C GLU A 245 -9.24 -22.62 -4.86
N ALA A 246 -8.69 -21.71 -5.65
CA ALA A 246 -9.48 -20.82 -6.49
C ALA A 246 -10.19 -21.59 -7.61
N GLY A 247 -11.43 -21.20 -7.93
CA GLY A 247 -12.24 -21.82 -8.99
C GLY A 247 -13.06 -23.04 -8.55
N GLN A 248 -12.97 -23.45 -7.28
CA GLN A 248 -13.73 -24.60 -6.79
C GLN A 248 -15.24 -24.40 -6.89
N LEU A 249 -15.76 -23.21 -6.56
CA LEU A 249 -17.20 -22.98 -6.61
C LEU A 249 -17.75 -23.04 -8.04
N LEU A 250 -16.98 -22.57 -9.03
CA LEU A 250 -17.37 -22.66 -10.43
C LEU A 250 -17.53 -24.11 -10.89
N SER A 251 -16.69 -25.03 -10.38
CA SER A 251 -16.77 -26.45 -10.73
C SER A 251 -18.05 -27.15 -10.22
N LEU A 252 -18.71 -26.56 -9.22
CA LEU A 252 -19.94 -27.08 -8.61
C LEU A 252 -21.21 -26.52 -9.26
N MET A 253 -21.09 -25.52 -10.13
CA MET A 253 -22.22 -24.87 -10.80
C MET A 253 -22.72 -25.64 -12.01
N THR A 254 -24.02 -25.54 -12.27
CA THR A 254 -24.59 -26.01 -13.54
C THR A 254 -24.18 -25.09 -14.69
N PRO A 255 -24.07 -25.58 -15.94
CA PRO A 255 -23.71 -24.74 -17.09
C PRO A 255 -24.60 -23.50 -17.28
N ASN A 256 -25.89 -23.61 -16.93
CA ASN A 256 -26.85 -22.50 -17.05
C ASN A 256 -26.73 -21.45 -15.93
N SER A 257 -26.04 -21.77 -14.83
CA SER A 257 -25.81 -20.87 -13.70
C SER A 257 -24.38 -20.31 -13.67
N LEU A 258 -23.52 -20.68 -14.63
CA LEU A 258 -22.19 -20.12 -14.72
C LEU A 258 -22.26 -18.63 -15.01
N PRO A 259 -21.45 -17.80 -14.35
CA PRO A 259 -21.42 -16.39 -14.63
C PRO A 259 -20.86 -16.16 -16.06
N PRO A 260 -21.28 -15.08 -16.73
CA PRO A 260 -20.84 -14.79 -18.09
C PRO A 260 -19.33 -14.61 -18.13
N ALA A 261 -18.68 -15.17 -19.16
CA ALA A 261 -17.25 -14.98 -19.36
C ALA A 261 -16.93 -13.48 -19.57
N LEU A 262 -16.05 -12.94 -18.74
CA LEU A 262 -15.54 -11.57 -18.90
C LEU A 262 -14.47 -11.52 -19.99
N SER A 263 -14.29 -10.33 -20.56
CA SER A 263 -13.18 -10.08 -21.47
C SER A 263 -11.84 -10.35 -20.76
N PRO A 264 -10.85 -10.95 -21.45
CA PRO A 264 -9.57 -11.22 -20.83
C PRO A 264 -8.89 -9.93 -20.36
N ILE A 265 -8.30 -9.99 -19.16
CA ILE A 265 -7.50 -8.89 -18.61
C ILE A 265 -6.28 -8.65 -19.54
N PRO A 266 -5.90 -7.39 -19.83
CA PRO A 266 -4.76 -7.08 -20.69
C PRO A 266 -3.41 -7.45 -20.03
N PRO A 267 -2.34 -7.67 -20.81
CA PRO A 267 -0.99 -7.83 -20.26
C PRO A 267 -0.39 -6.47 -19.88
N LEU A 268 0.61 -6.49 -18.99
CA LEU A 268 1.48 -5.36 -18.70
C LEU A 268 2.49 -5.18 -19.84
N THR A 269 2.51 -3.99 -20.42
CA THR A 269 3.39 -3.63 -21.54
C THR A 269 4.43 -2.58 -21.10
N VAL A 270 5.44 -2.33 -21.94
CA VAL A 270 6.52 -1.38 -21.60
C VAL A 270 5.98 0.05 -21.47
N SER A 271 5.01 0.43 -22.30
CA SER A 271 4.37 1.74 -22.26
C SER A 271 3.58 2.00 -20.98
N ASP A 272 3.22 0.93 -20.25
CA ASP A 272 2.53 1.06 -18.96
C ASP A 272 3.49 1.29 -17.79
N VAL A 273 4.77 1.02 -17.99
CA VAL A 273 5.80 1.03 -16.94
C VAL A 273 6.70 2.26 -17.08
N VAL A 274 7.08 2.61 -18.30
CA VAL A 274 8.06 3.67 -18.57
C VAL A 274 7.36 5.02 -18.71
N GLU A 275 7.67 5.93 -17.80
CA GLU A 275 7.14 7.29 -17.79
C GLU A 275 8.20 8.34 -18.13
N PRO A 276 7.78 9.53 -18.61
CA PRO A 276 8.65 10.69 -18.71
C PRO A 276 9.22 11.11 -17.34
N PRO A 277 10.41 11.75 -17.31
CA PRO A 277 10.99 12.23 -16.06
C PRO A 277 10.10 13.28 -15.38
N LEU A 278 10.16 13.31 -14.04
CA LEU A 278 9.42 14.30 -13.26
C LEU A 278 9.80 15.74 -13.66
N PRO A 279 8.82 16.64 -13.75
CA PRO A 279 9.06 18.05 -14.04
C PRO A 279 9.89 18.70 -12.93
N SER A 280 10.59 19.79 -13.26
CA SER A 280 11.24 20.62 -12.24
C SER A 280 10.18 21.40 -11.47
N VAL A 281 10.33 21.46 -10.13
CA VAL A 281 9.42 22.20 -9.26
C VAL A 281 9.44 23.68 -9.66
N SER A 282 8.37 24.13 -10.32
CA SER A 282 8.22 25.52 -10.74
C SER A 282 7.60 26.29 -9.59
N ARG A 283 8.43 27.00 -8.82
CA ARG A 283 7.92 27.93 -7.81
C ARG A 283 7.24 29.06 -8.57
N SER A 284 5.90 29.08 -8.57
CA SER A 284 5.14 30.23 -9.08
C SER A 284 5.47 31.45 -8.21
N VAL A 285 6.50 32.19 -8.61
CA VAL A 285 6.71 33.56 -8.15
C VAL A 285 5.76 34.39 -9.01
N SER A 286 4.50 34.54 -8.57
CA SER A 286 3.73 35.69 -9.05
C SER A 286 4.52 36.94 -8.66
N PRO A 287 4.96 37.79 -9.61
CA PRO A 287 5.51 39.07 -9.25
C PRO A 287 4.39 39.86 -8.59
N ARG A 288 4.51 40.07 -7.28
CA ARG A 288 3.68 41.05 -6.58
C ARG A 288 3.97 42.39 -7.23
N ALA A 289 3.04 42.87 -8.04
CA ALA A 289 3.08 44.23 -8.57
C ALA A 289 3.29 45.19 -7.39
N ALA A 290 4.38 45.92 -7.43
CA ALA A 290 4.65 47.00 -6.49
C ALA A 290 3.51 48.02 -6.61
N PRO A 291 2.97 48.55 -5.49
CA PRO A 291 2.02 49.65 -5.58
C PRO A 291 2.73 50.86 -6.20
N PRO A 292 2.15 51.52 -7.22
CA PRO A 292 2.77 52.68 -7.82
C PRO A 292 2.86 53.83 -6.81
N SER A 293 4.03 54.46 -6.78
CA SER A 293 4.35 55.67 -6.05
C SER A 293 3.43 56.83 -6.47
N LEU A 294 2.75 57.44 -5.49
CA LEU A 294 1.97 58.66 -5.67
C LEU A 294 2.88 59.87 -5.99
N GLN A 295 2.63 60.52 -7.12
CA GLN A 295 2.95 61.94 -7.34
C GLN A 295 1.64 62.75 -7.48
N PRO A 296 1.59 64.00 -6.98
CA PRO A 296 0.35 64.74 -6.80
C PRO A 296 0.05 65.62 -8.02
N SER A 297 -1.22 65.70 -8.45
CA SER A 297 -1.72 66.90 -9.10
C SER A 297 -3.20 67.15 -8.79
N SER A 298 -3.40 68.30 -8.14
CA SER A 298 -4.55 69.22 -8.19
C SER A 298 -5.92 68.70 -8.65
N GLY A 299 -6.81 68.54 -7.68
CA GLY A 299 -8.08 69.26 -7.56
C GLY A 299 -9.16 69.05 -8.63
N GLN A 300 -10.24 68.37 -8.26
CA GLN A 300 -11.55 69.04 -8.12
C GLN A 300 -12.50 68.21 -7.26
N ARG A 301 -13.38 68.93 -6.56
CA ARG A 301 -14.36 68.51 -5.57
C ARG A 301 -15.50 67.72 -6.22
N ASP A 302 -16.07 66.74 -5.52
CA ASP A 302 -17.51 66.67 -5.19
C ASP A 302 -17.86 65.39 -4.39
N ALA A 303 -19.03 65.43 -3.74
CA ALA A 303 -19.43 64.81 -2.47
C ALA A 303 -19.80 63.29 -2.48
N ILE A 304 -19.45 62.58 -1.38
CA ILE A 304 -20.25 61.80 -0.36
C ILE A 304 -21.59 61.12 -0.82
N PRO A 305 -22.14 59.99 -0.25
CA PRO A 305 -21.72 59.06 0.85
C PRO A 305 -21.86 57.51 0.61
N LEU A 306 -21.20 56.75 1.50
CA LEU A 306 -21.68 55.64 2.36
C LEU A 306 -23.00 54.90 2.02
N LEU A 307 -22.97 53.54 1.98
CA LEU A 307 -24.01 52.68 2.58
C LEU A 307 -23.55 51.21 2.72
N VAL A 308 -23.83 50.66 3.90
CA VAL A 308 -23.64 49.29 4.41
C VAL A 308 -24.94 48.49 4.21
N SER A 309 -24.88 47.18 3.92
CA SER A 309 -25.75 46.09 4.43
C SER A 309 -25.35 44.76 3.76
N LEU A 310 -25.12 43.58 4.38
CA LEU A 310 -25.68 42.80 5.51
C LEU A 310 -26.64 41.66 5.03
N VAL A 311 -26.40 40.44 5.56
CA VAL A 311 -27.26 39.21 5.63
C VAL A 311 -27.50 38.47 4.28
N THR A 312 -27.46 37.14 4.11
CA THR A 312 -28.14 36.04 4.84
C THR A 312 -27.53 34.64 4.64
N ALA A 313 -27.73 33.79 5.64
CA ALA A 313 -27.31 32.39 5.79
C ALA A 313 -28.45 31.37 5.52
N CYS A 314 -28.09 30.07 5.58
CA CYS A 314 -28.91 28.83 5.56
C CYS A 314 -29.54 28.46 4.21
N GLY A 315 -29.67 27.21 3.77
CA GLY A 315 -29.37 25.83 4.22
C GLY A 315 -29.66 24.93 2.98
N PHE A 316 -29.18 23.70 2.84
CA PHE A 316 -29.84 22.52 3.38
C PHE A 316 -29.02 21.27 3.01
N LEU A 317 -28.98 20.35 3.95
CA LEU A 317 -28.54 18.97 3.85
C LEU A 317 -29.65 18.11 3.20
N LEU A 318 -29.22 17.01 2.55
CA LEU A 318 -29.91 15.74 2.26
C LEU A 318 -30.54 15.51 0.87
N LEU A 319 -30.15 14.32 0.35
CA LEU A 319 -30.80 13.38 -0.58
C LEU A 319 -30.82 13.71 -2.09
N VAL A 320 -29.96 13.02 -2.85
CA VAL A 320 -30.30 11.87 -3.71
C VAL A 320 -29.11 10.90 -3.71
#